data_AF-A0A702DFR9-F1
#
_entry.id   AF-A0A702DFR9-F1
#
_cell.length_a   1.000
_cell.length_b   1.000
_cell.length_c   1.000
_cell.angle_alpha   90.00
_cell.angle_beta   90.00
_cell.angle_gamma   90.00
#
_symmetry.space_group_name_H-M   'P 1'
#
loop_
_entity.id
_entity.type
_entity.pdbx_description
1 polymer ?
#
loop_
_entity_poly.entity_id
_entity_poly.type
_entity_poly.pdbx_seq_one_letter_code
_entity_poly.pdbx_strand_id
1 'polypeptide(L)'
;MTNQQKKYKILSTSQSIFLGALIIILIVSMVHNYLDVISFAKSVTLNQFLSFCIYAISAFLATDITKRLMAKKYPETGSTLKILSKIFLALLIFIYIVLASNGGDKYQTSLTVLISSIFLGTGWWIQATINSAASRKSHTINTVMNQRHSKTFFEKLDNVYKHFGIDKVINEEIASQYVHESKRTGPTVRPEIMNACRDATYILNFYEFISAGVNNGDFDEKLIKECFMVPMASFERRAFYIIACSQKQAGKEVYSNVIELIDKWSTDKSFTTRKKNNENIELDNT
;
A
#
# COMPACT_ATOMS: atom_id res chain seq x y z
N MET A 1 -9.58 5.34 -12.98
CA MET A 1 -8.18 5.80 -12.82
C MET A 1 -8.20 7.20 -12.23
N THR A 2 -7.78 7.33 -10.98
CA THR A 2 -7.76 8.60 -10.24
C THR A 2 -6.66 9.54 -10.77
N ASN A 3 -6.85 10.86 -10.64
CA ASN A 3 -5.91 11.88 -11.13
C ASN A 3 -4.47 11.70 -10.61
N GLN A 4 -4.29 11.06 -9.44
CA GLN A 4 -2.97 10.72 -8.91
C GLN A 4 -2.26 9.63 -9.72
N GLN A 5 -2.98 8.58 -10.16
CA GLN A 5 -2.40 7.52 -10.99
C GLN A 5 -1.94 8.05 -12.38
N LYS A 6 -2.66 9.02 -12.95
CA LYS A 6 -2.25 9.71 -14.19
C LYS A 6 -0.94 10.51 -13.99
N LYS A 7 -0.82 11.23 -12.87
CA LYS A 7 0.35 12.07 -12.56
C LYS A 7 1.61 11.23 -12.32
N TYR A 8 1.50 10.11 -11.60
CA TYR A 8 2.62 9.16 -11.40
C TYR A 8 3.05 8.48 -12.71
N LYS A 9 2.10 8.11 -13.57
CA LYS A 9 2.41 7.49 -14.86
C LYS A 9 3.21 8.46 -15.74
N ILE A 10 2.78 9.72 -15.87
CA ILE A 10 3.46 10.74 -16.68
C ILE A 10 4.87 11.04 -16.16
N LEU A 11 5.07 11.11 -14.84
CA LEU A 11 6.40 11.34 -14.25
C LEU A 11 7.34 10.14 -14.48
N SER A 12 6.83 8.91 -14.36
CA SER A 12 7.61 7.69 -14.64
C SER A 12 7.99 7.58 -16.11
N THR A 13 7.11 7.96 -17.04
CA THR A 13 7.39 7.93 -18.48
C THR A 13 8.47 8.95 -18.85
N SER A 14 8.43 10.15 -18.26
CA SER A 14 9.45 11.19 -18.48
C SER A 14 10.84 10.76 -17.97
N GLN A 15 10.91 10.20 -16.76
CA GLN A 15 12.17 9.66 -16.21
C GLN A 15 12.71 8.47 -17.02
N SER A 16 11.81 7.61 -17.53
CA SER A 16 12.17 6.47 -18.37
C SER A 16 12.72 6.90 -19.74
N ILE A 17 12.16 7.96 -20.33
CA ILE A 17 12.64 8.53 -21.60
C ILE A 17 14.02 9.16 -21.41
N PHE A 18 14.24 9.89 -20.30
CA PHE A 18 15.54 10.48 -20.00
C PHE A 18 16.61 9.41 -19.76
N LEU A 19 16.30 8.37 -18.98
CA LEU A 19 17.21 7.25 -18.75
C LEU A 19 17.51 6.48 -20.05
N GLY A 20 16.49 6.28 -20.89
CA GLY A 20 16.63 5.67 -22.21
C GLY A 20 17.52 6.49 -23.15
N ALA A 21 17.36 7.82 -23.19
CA ALA A 21 18.21 8.71 -23.96
C ALA A 21 19.67 8.67 -23.47
N LEU A 22 19.89 8.60 -22.16
CA LEU A 22 21.22 8.53 -21.55
C LEU A 22 21.93 7.20 -21.88
N ILE A 23 21.19 6.09 -21.87
CA ILE A 23 21.69 4.77 -22.28
C ILE A 23 22.02 4.76 -23.78
N ILE A 24 21.18 5.36 -24.63
CA ILE A 24 21.43 5.46 -26.07
C ILE A 24 22.68 6.30 -26.35
N ILE A 25 22.86 7.43 -25.66
CA ILE A 25 24.06 8.27 -25.77
C ILE A 25 25.31 7.48 -25.32
N LEU A 26 25.22 6.71 -24.23
CA LEU A 26 26.29 5.83 -23.76
C LEU A 26 26.66 4.75 -24.78
N ILE A 27 25.67 4.10 -25.40
CA ILE A 27 25.88 3.08 -26.44
C ILE A 27 26.50 3.72 -27.69
N VAL A 28 25.98 4.86 -28.15
CA VAL A 28 26.50 5.59 -29.31
C VAL A 28 27.94 6.04 -29.06
N SER A 29 28.26 6.48 -27.84
CA SER A 29 29.63 6.85 -27.45
C SER A 29 30.58 5.65 -27.40
N MET A 30 30.12 4.49 -26.91
CA MET A 30 30.90 3.24 -26.94
C MET A 30 31.15 2.72 -28.37
N VAL A 31 30.15 2.82 -29.25
CA VAL A 31 30.26 2.41 -30.66
C VAL A 31 31.19 3.37 -31.42
N HIS A 32 31.14 4.66 -31.13
CA HIS A 32 32.01 5.66 -31.76
C HIS A 32 33.50 5.44 -31.41
N ASN A 33 33.80 5.02 -30.18
CA ASN A 33 35.16 4.78 -29.70
C ASN A 33 35.56 3.28 -29.69
N TYR A 34 34.91 2.45 -30.51
CA TYR A 34 35.07 0.99 -30.49
C TYR A 34 36.51 0.49 -30.66
N LEU A 35 37.31 1.17 -31.49
CA LEU A 35 38.73 0.84 -31.71
C LEU A 35 39.60 1.10 -30.48
N ASP A 36 39.30 2.16 -29.71
CA ASP A 36 39.99 2.49 -28.46
C ASP A 36 39.57 1.57 -27.31
N VAL A 37 38.33 1.10 -27.30
CA VAL A 37 37.84 0.12 -26.32
C VAL A 37 38.55 -1.23 -26.50
N ILE A 38 38.81 -1.65 -27.75
CA ILE A 38 39.52 -2.90 -28.05
C ILE A 38 41.02 -2.79 -27.74
N SER A 39 41.65 -1.65 -28.02
CA SER A 39 43.06 -1.42 -27.69
C SER A 39 43.28 -1.33 -26.17
N PHE A 40 42.33 -0.75 -25.43
CA PHE A 40 42.28 -0.76 -23.96
C PHE A 40 42.10 -2.18 -23.41
N ALA A 41 41.17 -2.97 -23.95
CA ALA A 41 40.95 -4.36 -23.52
C ALA A 41 42.20 -5.25 -23.73
N LYS A 42 43.02 -4.96 -24.75
CA LYS A 42 44.28 -5.67 -25.02
C LYS A 42 45.46 -5.20 -24.16
N SER A 43 45.41 -3.99 -23.59
CA SER A 43 46.47 -3.44 -22.73
C SER A 43 46.26 -3.71 -21.25
N VAL A 44 45.11 -4.28 -20.85
CA VAL A 44 44.84 -4.66 -19.45
C VAL A 44 45.80 -5.75 -19.00
N THR A 45 46.61 -5.43 -18.00
CA THR A 45 47.48 -6.41 -17.34
C THR A 45 46.69 -7.28 -16.36
N LEU A 46 47.18 -8.51 -16.11
CA LEU A 46 46.55 -9.45 -15.15
C LEU A 46 46.32 -8.80 -13.76
N ASN A 47 47.24 -7.94 -13.31
CA ASN A 47 47.15 -7.25 -12.03
C ASN A 47 46.01 -6.20 -11.98
N GLN A 48 45.74 -5.51 -13.09
CA GLN A 48 44.63 -4.56 -13.21
C GLN A 48 43.28 -5.29 -13.24
N PHE A 49 43.23 -6.46 -13.88
CA PHE A 49 42.05 -7.33 -13.85
C PHE A 49 41.77 -7.89 -12.45
N LEU A 50 42.81 -8.36 -11.74
CA LEU A 50 42.65 -8.88 -10.39
C LEU A 50 42.22 -7.79 -9.39
N SER A 51 42.74 -6.58 -9.54
CA SER A 51 42.32 -5.40 -8.76
C SER A 51 40.85 -5.05 -9.00
N PHE A 52 40.37 -5.18 -10.24
CA PHE A 52 38.96 -4.99 -10.59
C PHE A 52 38.07 -6.03 -9.91
N CYS A 53 38.46 -7.30 -9.95
CA CYS A 53 37.71 -8.38 -9.30
C CYS A 53 37.60 -8.17 -7.79
N ILE A 54 38.69 -7.79 -7.12
CA ILE A 54 38.68 -7.50 -5.68
C ILE A 54 37.77 -6.30 -5.37
N TYR A 55 37.85 -5.24 -6.17
CA TYR A 55 36.99 -4.07 -5.99
C TYR A 55 35.51 -4.43 -6.22
N ALA A 56 35.17 -5.15 -7.27
CA ALA A 56 33.80 -5.56 -7.57
C ALA A 56 33.21 -6.45 -6.46
N ILE A 57 34.00 -7.39 -5.93
CA ILE A 57 33.56 -8.26 -4.82
C ILE A 57 33.35 -7.43 -3.55
N SER A 58 34.26 -6.52 -3.21
CA SER A 58 34.11 -5.67 -2.01
C SER A 58 32.92 -4.71 -2.12
N ALA A 59 32.68 -4.12 -3.31
CA ALA A 59 31.50 -3.29 -3.58
C ALA A 59 30.20 -4.10 -3.46
N PHE A 60 30.19 -5.34 -3.97
CA PHE A 60 29.03 -6.23 -3.82
C PHE A 60 28.75 -6.56 -2.34
N LEU A 61 29.77 -6.92 -1.58
CA LEU A 61 29.62 -7.22 -0.15
C LEU A 61 29.13 -5.99 0.64
N ALA A 62 29.72 -4.82 0.41
CA ALA A 62 29.32 -3.59 1.10
C ALA A 62 27.85 -3.21 0.81
N THR A 63 27.43 -3.31 -0.46
CA THR A 63 26.04 -3.03 -0.86
C THR A 63 25.05 -4.06 -0.34
N ASP A 64 25.42 -5.35 -0.26
CA ASP A 64 24.54 -6.39 0.31
C ASP A 64 24.43 -6.29 1.84
N ILE A 65 25.52 -6.00 2.55
CA ILE A 65 25.51 -5.80 4.01
C ILE A 65 24.62 -4.61 4.38
N THR A 66 24.83 -3.46 3.75
CA THR A 66 24.02 -2.25 4.00
C THR A 66 22.55 -2.48 3.68
N LYS A 67 22.26 -3.18 2.58
CA LYS A 67 20.90 -3.61 2.24
C LYS A 67 20.27 -4.49 3.33
N ARG A 68 20.98 -5.51 3.82
CA ARG A 68 20.45 -6.41 4.86
C ARG A 68 20.19 -5.68 6.17
N LEU A 69 21.10 -4.81 6.60
CA LEU A 69 20.97 -4.02 7.82
C LEU A 69 19.75 -3.09 7.75
N MET A 70 19.60 -2.37 6.63
CA MET A 70 18.48 -1.46 6.42
C MET A 70 17.16 -2.20 6.26
N ALA A 71 17.13 -3.33 5.55
CA ALA A 71 15.93 -4.15 5.40
C ALA A 71 15.45 -4.75 6.74
N LYS A 72 16.38 -5.11 7.64
CA LYS A 72 16.06 -5.59 8.98
C LYS A 72 15.46 -4.49 9.85
N LYS A 73 16.01 -3.27 9.77
CA LYS A 73 15.57 -2.13 10.59
C LYS A 73 14.29 -1.46 10.09
N TYR A 74 14.14 -1.37 8.76
CA TYR A 74 13.02 -0.70 8.10
C TYR A 74 12.42 -1.61 7.02
N PRO A 75 11.53 -2.55 7.39
CA PRO A 75 10.95 -3.52 6.44
C PRO A 75 10.19 -2.83 5.29
N GLU A 76 9.60 -1.66 5.57
CA GLU A 76 8.89 -0.80 4.61
C GLU A 76 9.74 -0.38 3.40
N THR A 77 11.07 -0.35 3.55
CA THR A 77 12.00 0.07 2.47
C THR A 77 12.46 -1.09 1.60
N GLY A 78 12.11 -2.34 1.94
CA GLY A 78 12.75 -3.55 1.42
C GLY A 78 12.67 -3.74 -0.10
N SER A 79 11.57 -3.36 -0.74
CA SER A 79 11.42 -3.49 -2.20
C SER A 79 12.31 -2.48 -2.95
N THR A 80 12.24 -1.21 -2.58
CA THR A 80 12.98 -0.14 -3.26
C THR A 80 14.48 -0.19 -2.95
N LEU A 81 14.86 -0.65 -1.75
CA LEU A 81 16.25 -0.86 -1.37
C LEU A 81 16.97 -1.88 -2.27
N LYS A 82 16.25 -2.87 -2.82
CA LYS A 82 16.81 -3.82 -3.81
C LYS A 82 17.21 -3.11 -5.10
N ILE A 83 16.38 -2.19 -5.59
CA ILE A 83 16.66 -1.41 -6.80
C ILE A 83 17.82 -0.47 -6.53
N LEU A 84 17.79 0.22 -5.39
CA LEU A 84 18.82 1.17 -5.00
C LEU A 84 20.19 0.51 -4.84
N SER A 85 20.25 -0.66 -4.21
CA SER A 85 21.48 -1.46 -4.08
C SER A 85 22.09 -1.83 -5.44
N LYS A 86 21.27 -2.19 -6.45
CA LYS A 86 21.74 -2.45 -7.81
C LYS A 86 22.31 -1.20 -8.49
N ILE A 87 21.64 -0.05 -8.32
CA ILE A 87 22.10 1.23 -8.86
C ILE A 87 23.44 1.62 -8.23
N PHE A 88 23.58 1.52 -6.91
CA PHE A 88 24.85 1.79 -6.23
C PHE A 88 25.97 0.85 -6.68
N LEU A 89 25.68 -0.44 -6.86
CA LEU A 89 26.66 -1.40 -7.35
C LEU A 89 27.14 -1.04 -8.76
N ALA A 90 26.22 -0.74 -9.67
CA ALA A 90 26.56 -0.30 -11.03
C ALA A 90 27.39 0.99 -11.02
N LEU A 91 27.05 1.92 -10.13
CA LEU A 91 27.77 3.18 -9.96
C LEU A 91 29.21 2.98 -9.48
N LEU A 92 29.43 2.12 -8.47
CA LEU A 92 30.76 1.81 -7.96
C LEU A 92 31.62 1.16 -9.05
N ILE A 93 31.06 0.23 -9.81
CA ILE A 93 31.75 -0.38 -10.97
C ILE A 93 32.12 0.69 -12.01
N PHE A 94 31.21 1.61 -12.32
CA PHE A 94 31.46 2.71 -13.25
C PHE A 94 32.59 3.63 -12.75
N ILE A 95 32.60 3.99 -11.47
CA ILE A 95 33.65 4.80 -10.85
C ILE A 95 35.03 4.14 -10.99
N TYR A 96 35.11 2.83 -10.74
CA TYR A 96 36.36 2.09 -10.91
C TYR A 96 36.86 2.13 -12.35
N ILE A 97 35.98 1.94 -13.33
CA ILE A 97 36.35 1.97 -14.76
C ILE A 97 36.92 3.33 -15.15
N VAL A 98 36.31 4.42 -14.66
CA VAL A 98 36.78 5.78 -14.95
C VAL A 98 38.13 6.06 -14.28
N LEU A 99 38.32 5.64 -13.03
CA LEU A 99 39.60 5.82 -12.33
C LEU A 99 40.72 4.95 -12.92
N ALA A 100 40.40 3.76 -13.42
CA ALA A 100 41.35 2.88 -14.08
C ALA A 100 41.69 3.30 -15.52
N SER A 101 40.98 4.28 -16.09
CA SER A 101 41.26 4.80 -17.43
C SER A 101 42.46 5.76 -17.43
N ASN A 102 43.15 5.85 -18.58
CA ASN A 102 44.30 6.75 -18.75
C ASN A 102 43.85 8.22 -18.59
N GLY A 103 44.08 8.81 -17.41
CA GLY A 103 43.64 10.16 -17.04
C GLY A 103 42.62 10.24 -15.90
N GLY A 104 42.33 9.13 -15.22
CA GLY A 104 41.37 9.05 -14.11
C GLY A 104 41.58 10.06 -12.98
N ASP A 105 42.82 10.41 -12.66
CA ASP A 105 43.16 11.36 -11.59
C ASP A 105 42.54 12.75 -11.80
N LYS A 106 42.35 13.16 -13.07
CA LYS A 106 41.72 14.45 -13.39
C LYS A 106 40.23 14.50 -13.04
N TYR A 107 39.57 13.35 -12.92
CA TYR A 107 38.14 13.24 -12.66
C TYR A 107 37.81 12.92 -11.20
N GLN A 108 38.80 12.76 -10.33
CA GLN A 108 38.62 12.35 -8.93
C GLN A 108 37.67 13.28 -8.16
N THR A 109 37.82 14.61 -8.31
CA THR A 109 36.96 15.60 -7.65
C THR A 109 35.51 15.48 -8.12
N SER A 110 35.29 15.39 -9.44
CA SER A 110 33.96 15.27 -10.02
C SER A 110 33.26 13.98 -9.60
N LEU A 111 33.99 12.85 -9.55
CA LEU A 111 33.45 11.57 -9.06
C LEU A 111 33.10 11.64 -7.57
N THR A 112 33.91 12.30 -6.75
CA THR A 112 33.64 12.49 -5.32
C THR A 112 32.36 13.30 -5.09
N VAL A 113 32.16 14.37 -5.86
CA VAL A 113 30.94 15.19 -5.81
C VAL A 113 29.72 14.38 -6.26
N LEU A 114 29.85 13.57 -7.31
CA LEU A 114 28.78 12.72 -7.81
C LEU A 114 28.34 11.68 -6.77
N ILE A 115 29.30 10.99 -6.14
CA ILE A 115 29.02 10.02 -5.07
C ILE A 115 28.31 10.70 -3.90
N SER A 116 28.85 11.83 -3.44
CA SER A 116 28.30 12.59 -2.32
C SER A 116 26.85 13.02 -2.59
N SER A 117 26.56 13.48 -3.81
CA SER A 117 25.22 13.91 -4.22
C SER A 117 24.21 12.76 -4.20
N ILE A 118 24.62 11.56 -4.63
CA ILE A 118 23.77 10.37 -4.62
C ILE A 118 23.52 9.89 -3.19
N PHE A 119 24.54 9.89 -2.34
CA PHE A 119 24.37 9.58 -0.91
C PHE A 119 23.40 10.56 -0.23
N LEU A 120 23.50 11.85 -0.53
CA LEU A 120 22.55 12.85 -0.05
C LEU A 120 21.13 12.54 -0.54
N GLY A 121 20.93 12.40 -1.86
CA GLY A 121 19.60 12.14 -2.42
C GLY A 121 18.95 10.86 -1.87
N THR A 122 19.74 9.82 -1.67
CA THR A 122 19.27 8.55 -1.10
C THR A 122 18.96 8.65 0.38
N GLY A 123 19.72 9.42 1.15
CA GLY A 123 19.41 9.74 2.55
C GLY A 123 18.05 10.41 2.70
N TRP A 124 17.77 11.43 1.89
CA TRP A 124 16.47 12.13 1.87
C TRP A 124 15.33 11.20 1.45
N TRP A 125 15.56 10.35 0.45
CA TRP A 125 14.55 9.40 -0.01
C TRP A 125 14.20 8.34 1.06
N ILE A 126 15.21 7.78 1.75
CA ILE A 126 14.99 6.85 2.87
C ILE A 126 14.22 7.56 3.99
N GLN A 127 14.63 8.78 4.36
CA GLN A 127 13.96 9.57 5.39
C GLN A 127 12.49 9.85 5.03
N ALA A 128 12.21 10.25 3.79
CA ALA A 128 10.86 10.48 3.31
C ALA A 128 10.00 9.20 3.42
N THR A 129 10.56 8.05 3.03
CA THR A 129 9.86 6.76 3.10
C THR A 129 9.53 6.37 4.55
N ILE A 130 10.49 6.52 5.46
CA ILE A 130 10.31 6.25 6.90
C ILE A 130 9.25 7.20 7.47
N ASN A 131 9.33 8.49 7.15
CA ASN A 131 8.38 9.50 7.61
C ASN A 131 6.96 9.21 7.11
N SER A 132 6.81 8.81 5.84
CA SER A 132 5.50 8.40 5.31
C SER A 132 4.94 7.19 6.05
N ALA A 133 5.75 6.18 6.32
CA ALA A 133 5.31 5.00 7.08
C ALA A 133 4.95 5.34 8.52
N ALA A 134 5.75 6.18 9.19
CA ALA A 134 5.47 6.66 10.54
C ALA A 134 4.20 7.52 10.59
N SER A 135 3.98 8.37 9.59
CA SER A 135 2.78 9.19 9.45
C SER A 135 1.52 8.33 9.30
N ARG A 136 1.54 7.31 8.44
CA ARG A 136 0.44 6.34 8.31
C ARG A 136 0.11 5.67 9.64
N LYS A 137 1.13 5.19 10.36
CA LYS A 137 0.96 4.58 11.69
C LYS A 137 0.34 5.54 12.70
N SER A 138 0.85 6.77 12.76
CA SER A 138 0.32 7.82 13.64
C SER A 138 -1.13 8.15 13.31
N HIS A 139 -1.46 8.35 12.03
CA HIS A 139 -2.82 8.60 11.57
C HIS A 139 -3.77 7.45 11.96
N THR A 140 -3.34 6.21 11.73
CA THR A 140 -4.08 4.99 12.12
C THR A 140 -4.36 4.94 13.62
N ILE A 141 -3.33 5.15 14.45
CA ILE A 141 -3.47 5.17 15.91
C ILE A 141 -4.44 6.26 16.35
N ASN A 142 -4.34 7.46 15.79
CA ASN A 142 -5.23 8.56 16.12
C ASN A 142 -6.68 8.23 15.77
N THR A 143 -6.93 7.63 14.61
CA THR A 143 -8.28 7.21 14.21
C THR A 143 -8.84 6.13 15.13
N VAL A 144 -8.05 5.10 15.45
CA VAL A 144 -8.44 4.05 16.41
C VAL A 144 -8.73 4.65 17.79
N MET A 145 -7.87 5.55 18.27
CA MET A 145 -8.00 6.16 19.59
C MET A 145 -9.21 7.09 19.66
N ASN A 146 -9.45 7.89 18.62
CA ASN A 146 -10.63 8.75 18.52
C ASN A 146 -11.92 7.93 18.50
N GLN A 147 -11.93 6.79 17.81
CA GLN A 147 -13.09 5.88 17.84
C GLN A 147 -13.27 5.27 19.24
N ARG A 148 -12.21 4.82 19.91
CA ARG A 148 -12.27 4.29 21.29
C ARG A 148 -12.81 5.29 22.30
N HIS A 149 -12.63 6.58 22.08
CA HIS A 149 -13.16 7.64 22.93
C HIS A 149 -14.50 8.22 22.43
N SER A 150 -15.02 7.75 21.30
CA SER A 150 -16.25 8.27 20.72
C SER A 150 -17.46 7.73 21.48
N LYS A 151 -17.97 8.52 22.43
CA LYS A 151 -19.22 8.23 23.14
C LYS A 151 -20.37 7.97 22.17
N THR A 152 -20.49 8.80 21.14
CA THR A 152 -21.52 8.68 20.10
C THR A 152 -21.45 7.35 19.35
N PHE A 153 -20.25 6.82 19.08
CA PHE A 153 -20.12 5.51 18.43
C PHE A 153 -20.68 4.40 19.34
N PHE A 154 -20.30 4.41 20.63
CA PHE A 154 -20.77 3.41 21.58
C PHE A 154 -22.26 3.54 21.90
N GLU A 155 -22.79 4.76 22.04
CA GLU A 155 -24.23 5.00 22.25
C GLU A 155 -25.06 4.45 21.08
N LYS A 156 -24.62 4.69 19.84
CA LYS A 156 -25.27 4.16 18.65
C LYS A 156 -25.15 2.65 18.54
N LEU A 157 -23.97 2.11 18.86
CA LEU A 157 -23.75 0.66 18.87
C LEU A 157 -24.62 -0.04 19.93
N ASP A 158 -24.71 0.53 21.13
CA ASP A 158 -25.55 0.03 22.22
C ASP A 158 -27.03 0.08 21.84
N ASN A 159 -27.47 1.16 21.17
CA ASN A 159 -28.84 1.24 20.66
C ASN A 159 -29.16 0.12 19.65
N VAL A 160 -28.22 -0.20 18.76
CA VAL A 160 -28.36 -1.34 17.83
C VAL A 160 -28.44 -2.66 18.60
N TYR A 161 -27.59 -2.86 19.60
CA TYR A 161 -27.54 -4.09 20.39
C TYR A 161 -28.78 -4.29 21.26
N LYS A 162 -29.32 -3.21 21.83
CA LYS A 162 -30.55 -3.22 22.63
C LYS A 162 -31.76 -3.71 21.84
N HIS A 163 -31.86 -3.30 20.58
CA HIS A 163 -33.03 -3.59 19.74
C HIS A 163 -32.91 -4.90 18.95
N PHE A 164 -31.71 -5.25 18.49
CA PHE A 164 -31.50 -6.43 17.64
C PHE A 164 -30.81 -7.60 18.36
N GLY A 165 -30.13 -7.39 19.49
CA GLY A 165 -29.36 -8.43 20.21
C GLY A 165 -27.97 -8.68 19.62
N ILE A 166 -27.01 -9.27 20.37
CA ILE A 166 -25.57 -9.27 19.99
C ILE A 166 -25.22 -10.21 18.82
N ASP A 167 -25.90 -11.33 18.67
CA ASP A 167 -25.54 -12.35 17.67
C ASP A 167 -26.56 -12.52 16.56
N LYS A 168 -27.57 -11.66 16.52
CA LYS A 168 -28.70 -11.76 15.61
C LYS A 168 -28.54 -10.88 14.38
N VAL A 169 -29.09 -11.34 13.28
CA VAL A 169 -29.11 -10.62 12.01
C VAL A 169 -30.35 -9.73 11.94
N ILE A 170 -30.20 -8.51 11.41
CA ILE A 170 -31.33 -7.59 11.21
C ILE A 170 -32.24 -8.17 10.12
N ASN A 171 -33.52 -8.40 10.43
CA ASN A 171 -34.49 -8.99 9.50
C ASN A 171 -34.59 -8.20 8.16
N GLU A 172 -34.71 -8.92 7.05
CA GLU A 172 -34.87 -8.38 5.69
C GLU A 172 -36.08 -7.43 5.56
N GLU A 173 -37.19 -7.72 6.22
CA GLU A 173 -38.39 -6.87 6.18
C GLU A 173 -38.11 -5.49 6.79
N ILE A 174 -37.42 -5.45 7.93
CA ILE A 174 -37.07 -4.21 8.61
C ILE A 174 -36.05 -3.43 7.78
N ALA A 175 -35.02 -4.10 7.27
CA ALA A 175 -33.99 -3.49 6.46
C ALA A 175 -34.54 -2.90 5.14
N SER A 176 -35.42 -3.64 4.46
CA SER A 176 -36.04 -3.18 3.22
C SER A 176 -36.97 -1.99 3.43
N GLN A 177 -37.74 -1.94 4.53
CA GLN A 177 -38.55 -0.79 4.90
C GLN A 177 -37.72 0.45 5.24
N TYR A 178 -36.56 0.27 5.89
CA TYR A 178 -35.65 1.38 6.21
C TYR A 178 -35.01 1.99 4.95
N VAL A 179 -34.54 1.14 4.03
CA VAL A 179 -33.84 1.57 2.81
C VAL A 179 -34.84 2.11 1.76
N HIS A 180 -35.99 1.45 1.60
CA HIS A 180 -37.03 1.84 0.66
C HIS A 180 -38.24 2.44 1.37
N GLU A 181 -38.13 3.73 1.72
CA GLU A 181 -39.21 4.49 2.36
C GLU A 181 -40.52 4.48 1.55
N SER A 182 -40.46 4.26 0.22
CA SER A 182 -41.60 4.22 -0.70
C SER A 182 -42.29 2.85 -0.85
N LYS A 183 -41.74 1.76 -0.30
CA LYS A 183 -42.34 0.40 -0.37
C LYS A 183 -42.71 -0.12 1.04
N ARG A 184 -43.54 0.63 1.76
CA ARG A 184 -44.19 0.16 3.00
C ARG A 184 -45.22 -0.93 2.70
N THR A 185 -44.77 -2.14 2.41
CA THR A 185 -45.61 -3.33 2.39
C THR A 185 -45.38 -4.09 3.69
N GLY A 186 -46.14 -3.76 4.74
CA GLY A 186 -46.07 -4.40 6.07
C GLY A 186 -46.61 -3.51 7.20
N PRO A 187 -46.74 -4.04 8.43
CA PRO A 187 -47.08 -3.25 9.60
C PRO A 187 -45.98 -2.20 9.87
N THR A 188 -46.39 -1.00 10.28
CA THR A 188 -45.47 0.12 10.56
C THR A 188 -44.45 -0.29 11.61
N VAL A 189 -43.18 -0.39 11.21
CA VAL A 189 -42.06 -0.64 12.12
C VAL A 189 -42.00 0.49 13.17
N ARG A 190 -41.79 0.11 14.43
CA ARG A 190 -41.72 1.06 15.55
C ARG A 190 -40.60 2.09 15.28
N PRO A 191 -40.81 3.39 15.61
CA PRO A 191 -39.80 4.43 15.38
C PRO A 191 -38.43 4.13 15.99
N GLU A 192 -38.41 3.46 17.15
CA GLU A 192 -37.20 3.06 17.87
C GLU A 192 -36.33 2.08 17.04
N ILE A 193 -36.96 1.11 16.38
CA ILE A 193 -36.28 0.13 15.51
C ILE A 193 -35.73 0.82 14.26
N MET A 194 -36.47 1.79 13.71
CA MET A 194 -36.02 2.59 12.55
C MET A 194 -34.80 3.45 12.90
N ASN A 195 -34.79 4.03 14.11
CA ASN A 195 -33.62 4.74 14.64
C ASN A 195 -32.44 3.78 14.85
N ALA A 196 -32.66 2.57 15.35
CA ALA A 196 -31.62 1.56 15.47
C ALA A 196 -31.04 1.15 14.10
N CYS A 197 -31.85 1.05 13.05
CA CYS A 197 -31.34 0.86 11.68
C CYS A 197 -30.49 2.04 11.20
N ARG A 198 -30.90 3.28 11.49
CA ARG A 198 -30.11 4.48 11.19
C ARG A 198 -28.76 4.48 11.91
N ASP A 199 -28.75 4.04 13.17
CA ASP A 199 -27.52 3.89 13.94
C ASP A 199 -26.64 2.78 13.38
N ALA A 200 -27.22 1.65 12.94
CA ALA A 200 -26.46 0.60 12.26
C ALA A 200 -25.79 1.12 10.97
N THR A 201 -26.50 1.90 10.15
CA THR A 201 -25.93 2.57 8.97
C THR A 201 -24.78 3.51 9.34
N TYR A 202 -24.89 4.23 10.45
CA TYR A 202 -23.79 5.09 10.92
C TYR A 202 -22.53 4.29 11.25
N ILE A 203 -22.66 3.13 11.91
CA ILE A 203 -21.54 2.23 12.21
C ILE A 203 -20.96 1.63 10.92
N LEU A 204 -21.81 1.21 9.96
CA LEU A 204 -21.37 0.72 8.65
C LEU A 204 -20.57 1.78 7.88
N ASN A 205 -21.04 3.03 7.88
CA ASN A 205 -20.34 4.14 7.21
C ASN A 205 -18.96 4.39 7.84
N PHE A 206 -18.84 4.23 9.17
CA PHE A 206 -17.54 4.29 9.82
C PHE A 206 -16.60 3.16 9.33
N TYR A 207 -17.07 1.92 9.28
CA TYR A 207 -16.26 0.81 8.76
C TYR A 207 -15.91 0.97 7.28
N GLU A 208 -16.80 1.52 6.46
CA GLU A 208 -16.52 1.83 5.06
C GLU A 208 -15.42 2.88 4.92
N PHE A 209 -15.46 3.94 5.73
CA PHE A 209 -14.40 4.94 5.75
C PHE A 209 -13.04 4.34 6.14
N ILE A 210 -13.00 3.53 7.21
CA ILE A 210 -11.77 2.85 7.64
C ILE A 210 -11.26 1.92 6.53
N SER A 211 -12.17 1.16 5.91
CA SER A 211 -11.80 0.20 4.88
C SER A 211 -11.27 0.89 3.62
N ALA A 212 -11.90 1.98 3.20
CA ALA A 212 -11.41 2.82 2.11
C ALA A 212 -10.01 3.38 2.41
N GLY A 213 -9.75 3.80 3.65
CA GLY A 213 -8.42 4.28 4.04
C GLY A 213 -7.35 3.18 4.04
N VAL A 214 -7.71 1.93 4.35
CA VAL A 214 -6.79 0.78 4.22
C VAL A 214 -6.54 0.46 2.74
N ASN A 215 -7.58 0.37 1.92
CA ASN A 215 -7.47 0.05 0.49
C ASN A 215 -6.66 1.11 -0.27
N ASN A 216 -6.75 2.38 0.12
CA ASN A 216 -5.95 3.47 -0.45
C ASN A 216 -4.52 3.56 0.13
N GLY A 217 -4.20 2.80 1.18
CA GLY A 217 -2.89 2.81 1.82
C GLY A 217 -2.64 4.00 2.74
N ASP A 218 -3.68 4.68 3.20
CA ASP A 218 -3.59 5.78 4.17
C ASP A 218 -3.50 5.27 5.62
N PHE A 219 -4.03 4.07 5.88
CA PHE A 219 -3.93 3.38 7.16
C PHE A 219 -2.92 2.23 7.16
N ASP A 220 -2.36 1.95 8.33
CA ASP A 220 -1.59 0.74 8.59
C ASP A 220 -2.55 -0.46 8.65
N GLU A 221 -2.57 -1.24 7.57
CA GLU A 221 -3.45 -2.40 7.43
C GLU A 221 -3.31 -3.40 8.58
N LYS A 222 -2.07 -3.65 9.05
CA LYS A 222 -1.83 -4.66 10.08
C LYS A 222 -2.47 -4.23 11.39
N LEU A 223 -2.28 -2.97 11.77
CA LEU A 223 -2.87 -2.42 12.99
C LEU A 223 -4.40 -2.40 12.92
N ILE A 224 -4.98 -1.95 11.80
CA ILE A 224 -6.44 -1.98 11.64
C ILE A 224 -6.97 -3.42 11.69
N LYS A 225 -6.32 -4.37 11.02
CA LYS A 225 -6.74 -5.78 11.05
C LYS A 225 -6.78 -6.32 12.48
N GLU A 226 -5.74 -6.08 13.26
CA GLU A 226 -5.66 -6.53 14.66
C GLU A 226 -6.76 -5.91 15.54
N CYS A 227 -7.15 -4.66 15.29
CA CYS A 227 -8.19 -3.98 16.08
C CYS A 227 -9.63 -4.23 15.60
N PHE A 228 -9.85 -4.30 14.29
CA PHE A 228 -11.18 -4.18 13.69
C PHE A 228 -11.66 -5.43 12.94
N MET A 229 -10.81 -6.41 12.63
CA MET A 229 -11.23 -7.57 11.84
C MET A 229 -12.46 -8.27 12.42
N VAL A 230 -12.42 -8.64 13.70
CA VAL A 230 -13.52 -9.34 14.38
C VAL A 230 -14.78 -8.46 14.49
N PRO A 231 -14.75 -7.25 15.07
CA PRO A 231 -15.97 -6.46 15.22
C PRO A 231 -16.56 -6.05 13.85
N MET A 232 -15.73 -5.76 12.85
CA MET A 232 -16.20 -5.42 11.51
C MET A 232 -16.89 -6.61 10.81
N ALA A 233 -16.30 -7.81 10.87
CA ALA A 233 -16.90 -9.01 10.30
C ALA A 233 -18.21 -9.41 11.01
N SER A 234 -18.22 -9.35 12.35
CA SER A 234 -19.43 -9.62 13.14
C SER A 234 -20.54 -8.61 12.84
N PHE A 235 -20.19 -7.34 12.64
CA PHE A 235 -21.16 -6.29 12.32
C PHE A 235 -21.66 -6.37 10.87
N GLU A 236 -20.81 -6.74 9.90
CA GLU A 236 -21.23 -7.00 8.52
C GLU A 236 -22.26 -8.13 8.46
N ARG A 237 -22.02 -9.24 9.15
CA ARG A 237 -22.97 -10.35 9.26
C ARG A 237 -24.33 -9.88 9.79
N ARG A 238 -24.32 -9.07 10.86
CA ARG A 238 -25.55 -8.54 11.47
C ARG A 238 -26.32 -7.62 10.54
N ALA A 239 -25.62 -6.66 9.94
CA ALA A 239 -26.22 -5.63 9.10
C ALA A 239 -26.31 -6.06 7.62
N PHE A 240 -26.14 -7.36 7.36
CA PHE A 240 -26.10 -7.96 6.04
C PHE A 240 -27.26 -7.51 5.14
N TYR A 241 -28.50 -7.55 5.65
CA TYR A 241 -29.67 -7.14 4.87
C TYR A 241 -29.74 -5.63 4.61
N ILE A 242 -29.23 -4.79 5.51
CA ILE A 242 -29.11 -3.34 5.27
C ILE A 242 -28.15 -3.08 4.12
N ILE A 243 -27.00 -3.77 4.09
CA ILE A 243 -26.02 -3.67 3.01
C ILE A 243 -26.63 -4.14 1.69
N ALA A 244 -27.27 -5.32 1.69
CA ALA A 244 -27.87 -5.90 0.49
C ALA A 244 -29.00 -5.02 -0.08
N CYS A 245 -29.87 -4.47 0.77
CA CYS A 245 -30.92 -3.53 0.35
C CYS A 245 -30.32 -2.23 -0.20
N SER A 246 -29.31 -1.67 0.49
CA SER A 246 -28.64 -0.44 0.05
C SER A 246 -27.96 -0.60 -1.31
N GLN A 247 -27.32 -1.75 -1.56
CA GLN A 247 -26.71 -2.07 -2.85
C GLN A 247 -27.74 -2.25 -3.97
N LYS A 248 -28.92 -2.80 -3.67
CA LYS A 248 -30.03 -2.90 -4.64
C LYS A 248 -30.57 -1.51 -5.02
N GLN A 249 -30.59 -0.56 -4.09
CA GLN A 249 -31.11 0.79 -4.34
C GLN A 249 -30.11 1.72 -5.05
N ALA A 250 -28.89 1.82 -4.52
CA ALA A 250 -27.92 2.83 -4.93
C ALA A 250 -26.76 2.27 -5.77
N GLY A 251 -26.64 0.94 -5.87
CA GLY A 251 -25.63 0.25 -6.68
C GLY A 251 -24.61 -0.53 -5.86
N LYS A 252 -23.84 -1.38 -6.54
CA LYS A 252 -22.90 -2.33 -5.92
C LYS A 252 -21.68 -1.69 -5.24
N GLU A 253 -21.45 -0.40 -5.48
CA GLU A 253 -20.34 0.34 -4.88
C GLU A 253 -20.57 0.65 -3.39
N VAL A 254 -21.82 0.57 -2.92
CA VAL A 254 -22.15 0.83 -1.52
C VAL A 254 -21.57 -0.27 -0.64
N TYR A 255 -20.74 0.13 0.33
CA TYR A 255 -20.02 -0.75 1.25
C TYR A 255 -19.00 -1.68 0.57
N SER A 256 -18.55 -1.35 -0.65
CA SER A 256 -17.63 -2.21 -1.40
C SER A 256 -16.26 -2.34 -0.73
N ASN A 257 -15.77 -1.27 -0.08
CA ASN A 257 -14.46 -1.32 0.58
C ASN A 257 -14.48 -2.23 1.81
N VAL A 258 -15.54 -2.18 2.64
CA VAL A 258 -15.70 -3.12 3.77
C VAL A 258 -15.70 -4.56 3.28
N ILE A 259 -16.48 -4.86 2.24
CA ILE A 259 -16.63 -6.22 1.70
C ILE A 259 -15.29 -6.74 1.17
N GLU A 260 -14.60 -5.94 0.36
CA GLU A 260 -13.27 -6.28 -0.17
C GLU A 260 -12.27 -6.55 0.95
N LEU A 261 -12.30 -5.75 2.02
CA LEU A 261 -11.36 -5.87 3.11
C LEU A 261 -11.64 -7.10 4.00
N ILE A 262 -12.91 -7.42 4.25
CA ILE A 262 -13.30 -8.67 4.94
C ILE A 262 -12.90 -9.87 4.09
N ASP A 263 -13.14 -9.85 2.78
CA ASP A 263 -12.74 -10.91 1.86
C ASP A 263 -11.22 -11.12 1.85
N LYS A 264 -10.44 -10.04 1.97
CA LYS A 264 -8.98 -10.08 2.05
C LYS A 264 -8.47 -10.66 3.37
N TRP A 265 -9.17 -10.41 4.48
CA TRP A 265 -8.70 -10.77 5.83
C TRP A 265 -9.21 -12.11 6.34
N SER A 266 -10.40 -12.52 5.93
CA SER A 266 -11.10 -13.73 6.39
C SER A 266 -10.89 -14.89 5.42
N THR A 267 -10.72 -16.10 5.95
CA THR A 267 -10.74 -17.34 5.15
C THR A 267 -12.11 -17.62 4.57
N ASP A 268 -13.15 -17.28 5.34
CA ASP A 268 -14.53 -17.63 5.01
C ASP A 268 -15.19 -16.60 4.09
N LYS A 269 -14.48 -15.53 3.70
CA LYS A 269 -15.01 -14.37 2.95
C LYS A 269 -16.19 -13.68 3.66
N SER A 270 -16.65 -12.55 3.12
CA SER A 270 -17.78 -11.77 3.61
C SER A 270 -19.12 -12.46 3.35
N PHE A 271 -20.13 -12.21 4.18
CA PHE A 271 -21.45 -12.82 4.01
C PHE A 271 -22.11 -12.39 2.69
N THR A 272 -21.89 -11.14 2.28
CA THR A 272 -22.27 -10.60 0.97
C THR A 272 -21.64 -11.33 -0.20
N THR A 273 -20.34 -11.63 -0.18
CA THR A 273 -19.68 -12.40 -1.24
C THR A 273 -20.15 -13.86 -1.25
N ARG A 274 -20.30 -14.48 -0.08
CA ARG A 274 -20.79 -15.87 0.03
C ARG A 274 -22.21 -16.05 -0.50
N LYS A 275 -23.13 -15.12 -0.19
CA LYS A 275 -24.50 -15.17 -0.72
C LYS A 275 -24.52 -15.03 -2.25
N LYS A 276 -23.66 -14.17 -2.79
CA LYS A 276 -23.50 -14.03 -4.25
C LYS A 276 -23.00 -15.33 -4.90
N ASN A 277 -22.25 -16.15 -4.17
CA ASN A 277 -21.77 -17.46 -4.62
C ASN A 277 -22.77 -18.61 -4.35
N ASN A 278 -24.00 -18.31 -3.90
CA ASN A 278 -25.04 -19.30 -3.55
C ASN A 278 -24.62 -20.33 -2.49
N GLU A 279 -23.74 -19.96 -1.55
CA GLU A 279 -23.49 -20.80 -0.39
C GLU A 279 -24.73 -20.81 0.53
N ASN A 280 -25.09 -21.97 1.10
CA ASN A 280 -26.14 -22.06 2.11
C ASN A 280 -25.68 -21.31 3.38
N ILE A 281 -26.21 -20.11 3.58
CA ILE A 281 -25.96 -19.32 4.77
C ILE A 281 -27.14 -19.56 5.71
N GLU A 282 -26.92 -20.32 6.79
CA GLU A 282 -27.83 -20.37 7.93
C GLU A 282 -27.77 -19.00 8.62
N LEU A 283 -28.80 -18.18 8.39
CA LEU A 283 -29.01 -16.93 9.11
C LEU A 283 -29.99 -17.24 10.23
N ASP A 284 -29.54 -17.19 11.47
CA ASP A 284 -30.42 -17.23 12.65
C ASP A 284 -31.28 -15.96 12.66
N ASN A 285 -32.40 -16.03 11.97
CA ASN A 285 -33.43 -15.02 11.94
C ASN A 285 -34.27 -15.15 13.21
N THR A 286 -34.44 -14.07 13.96
CA THR A 286 -35.57 -13.93 14.89
C THR A 286 -36.41 -12.74 14.50
#